data_AF-A0A5E4LEG5-F1
#
_entry.id   AF-A0A5E4LEG5-F1
#
_cell.length_a   1.000
_cell.length_b   1.000
_cell.length_c   1.000
_cell.angle_alpha   90.00
_cell.angle_beta   90.00
_cell.angle_gamma   90.00
#
_symmetry.space_group_name_H-M   'P 1'
#
loop_
_entity.id
_entity.type
_entity.pdbx_description
1 polymer ?
#
loop_
_entity_poly.entity_id
_entity_poly.type
_entity_poly.pdbx_seq_one_letter_code
_entity_poly.pdbx_strand_id
1 'polypeptide(L)'
;MKLAILVLIVASALLFAGCTGSAPQAPPAPPSGQAQMPAKNNTVSPPPAPPAQLPENSTPAGNETYVAPPANVPDTCTVGFQMDASNVYLVKVDTESAKPLTVRCPNGKMAELKGSLYVCTQLDIDSPVVAYLGGSECGRASFQRSAYEKKGSSKIYCTMSLSHTRITAGETSEVTIQTSTGDKEVTLTYNCGNETKTQKRAGLVTDGSICKFSTPGTYEVDAKIDGETCDSKVIEVFANAHECFVLQDTFGFAKLGSSYVYTARVAGRGYNGQDELRYRCYGSQTNVLVSAIPNSADFTTGIECRSIEGPMPENSVTVTVGNDNCGSIAVPAAQ
;
A
#
# COMPACT_ATOMS: atom_id res chain seq x y z
N MET A 1 8.79 -10.77 -58.34
CA MET A 1 10.26 -10.59 -58.27
C MET A 1 10.57 -9.20 -58.80
N LYS A 2 11.15 -8.34 -57.93
CA LYS A 2 12.06 -7.18 -58.15
C LYS A 2 12.04 -6.56 -59.56
N LEU A 3 11.88 -5.25 -59.78
CA LEU A 3 12.56 -4.14 -59.09
C LEU A 3 11.88 -2.81 -59.51
N ALA A 4 11.75 -1.88 -58.56
CA ALA A 4 11.15 -0.57 -58.75
C ALA A 4 12.11 0.44 -59.40
N ILE A 5 11.54 1.26 -60.29
CA ILE A 5 12.05 2.53 -60.79
C ILE A 5 11.42 3.61 -59.92
N LEU A 6 12.19 4.57 -59.38
CA LEU A 6 12.01 6.02 -59.64
C LEU A 6 12.98 6.87 -58.78
N VAL A 7 13.59 7.82 -59.47
CA VAL A 7 14.38 8.95 -58.99
C VAL A 7 13.45 10.18 -58.85
N LEU A 8 13.81 11.12 -57.97
CA LEU A 8 13.56 12.58 -57.93
C LEU A 8 13.07 13.04 -56.54
N ILE A 9 13.91 13.68 -55.72
CA ILE A 9 14.23 15.14 -55.70
C ILE A 9 13.00 16.01 -55.48
N VAL A 10 12.83 16.53 -54.25
CA VAL A 10 12.35 17.91 -54.02
C VAL A 10 13.08 18.48 -52.80
N ALA A 11 13.86 19.53 -53.06
CA ALA A 11 14.39 20.47 -52.09
C ALA A 11 13.30 21.42 -51.60
N SER A 12 13.41 21.91 -50.36
CA SER A 12 12.95 23.22 -49.82
C SER A 12 12.77 23.10 -48.31
N ALA A 13 13.00 24.07 -47.44
CA ALA A 13 13.75 25.32 -47.45
C ALA A 13 13.72 25.78 -45.98
N LEU A 14 14.86 26.25 -45.48
CA LEU A 14 14.97 26.99 -44.22
C LEU A 14 14.16 28.29 -44.31
N LEU A 15 13.37 28.60 -43.28
CA LEU A 15 12.97 29.97 -42.95
C LEU A 15 12.89 30.18 -41.43
N PHE A 16 13.50 31.29 -41.01
CA PHE A 16 13.74 31.80 -39.67
C PHE A 16 12.54 32.59 -39.11
N ALA A 17 12.42 32.63 -37.77
CA ALA A 17 12.09 33.79 -36.91
C ALA A 17 11.83 33.24 -35.48
N GLY A 18 12.37 33.74 -34.37
CA GLY A 18 12.70 35.12 -34.04
C GLY A 18 11.64 35.69 -33.10
N CYS A 19 11.63 35.28 -31.83
CA CYS A 19 10.87 35.94 -30.76
C CYS A 19 11.80 36.37 -29.62
N THR A 20 12.06 37.67 -29.59
CA THR A 20 12.43 38.48 -28.42
C THR A 20 11.36 38.28 -27.33
N GLY A 21 11.66 38.02 -26.06
CA GLY A 21 12.35 38.94 -25.17
C GLY A 21 11.34 39.56 -24.20
N SER A 22 11.03 38.84 -23.11
CA SER A 22 10.27 39.35 -21.96
C SER A 22 11.15 39.22 -20.72
N ALA A 23 11.46 40.35 -20.09
CA ALA A 23 12.24 40.42 -18.86
C ALA A 23 11.55 39.67 -17.70
N PRO A 24 12.32 39.11 -16.74
CA PRO A 24 11.72 38.46 -15.57
C PRO A 24 11.09 39.50 -14.66
N GLN A 25 9.76 39.45 -14.53
CA GLN A 25 9.04 40.11 -13.45
C GLN A 25 9.44 39.44 -12.13
N ALA A 26 9.94 40.24 -11.18
CA ALA A 26 10.12 39.81 -9.81
C ALA A 26 8.77 39.32 -9.23
N PRO A 27 8.76 38.21 -8.47
CA PRO A 27 7.55 37.77 -7.80
C PRO A 27 7.08 38.84 -6.81
N PRO A 28 5.75 39.09 -6.69
CA PRO A 28 5.23 40.00 -5.69
C PRO A 28 5.60 39.50 -4.29
N ALA A 29 6.02 40.43 -3.43
CA ALA A 29 6.27 40.16 -2.03
C ALA A 29 5.03 39.52 -1.38
N PRO A 30 5.19 38.50 -0.53
CA PRO A 30 4.06 37.94 0.20
C PRO A 30 3.47 39.01 1.13
N PRO A 31 2.13 39.04 1.32
CA PRO A 31 1.52 39.94 2.27
C PRO A 31 2.04 39.64 3.67
N SER A 32 2.62 40.64 4.31
CA SER A 32 2.93 40.67 5.73
C SER A 32 1.64 40.72 6.55
N GLY A 33 0.96 39.58 6.63
CA GLY A 33 -0.10 39.30 7.59
C GLY A 33 0.48 38.59 8.78
N GLN A 34 0.76 39.31 9.86
CA GLN A 34 1.00 38.71 11.17
C GLN A 34 -0.28 37.99 11.61
N ALA A 35 -0.35 36.67 11.41
CA ALA A 35 -1.27 35.82 12.15
C ALA A 35 -0.74 35.71 13.58
N GLN A 36 -1.29 36.52 14.50
CA GLN A 36 -1.16 36.29 15.93
C GLN A 36 -1.73 34.90 16.23
N MET A 37 -0.87 34.01 16.72
CA MET A 37 -1.31 32.75 17.32
C MET A 37 -2.19 33.06 18.54
N PRO A 38 -3.35 32.41 18.72
CA PRO A 38 -4.11 32.48 19.96
C PRO A 38 -3.26 31.95 21.13
N ALA A 39 -3.25 32.71 22.22
CA ALA A 39 -2.61 32.32 23.46
C ALA A 39 -3.15 30.96 23.95
N LYS A 40 -2.21 30.07 24.28
CA LYS A 40 -2.44 28.79 24.95
C LYS A 40 -3.05 29.06 26.33
N ASN A 41 -4.38 28.94 26.44
CA ASN A 41 -5.07 29.06 27.71
C ASN A 41 -4.85 27.76 28.51
N ASN A 42 -4.09 27.84 29.58
CA ASN A 42 -3.86 26.74 30.51
C ASN A 42 -5.13 26.52 31.35
N THR A 43 -6.03 25.66 30.88
CA THR A 43 -7.09 25.12 31.72
C THR A 43 -6.57 23.82 32.35
N VAL A 44 -6.19 23.91 33.62
CA VAL A 44 -5.87 22.76 34.47
C VAL A 44 -7.15 21.95 34.65
N SER A 45 -7.20 20.74 34.08
CA SER A 45 -8.24 19.78 34.39
C SER A 45 -8.06 19.27 35.83
N PRO A 46 -9.13 19.23 36.65
CA PRO A 46 -9.06 18.64 37.98
C PRO A 46 -8.82 17.13 37.90
N PRO A 47 -8.21 16.52 38.95
CA PRO A 47 -7.90 15.10 38.96
C PRO A 47 -9.16 14.24 38.85
N PRO A 48 -9.09 13.09 38.16
CA PRO A 48 -10.23 12.19 38.00
C PRO A 48 -10.72 11.67 39.35
N ALA A 49 -12.04 11.67 39.52
CA ALA A 49 -12.70 11.11 40.69
C ALA A 49 -12.40 9.59 40.82
N PRO A 50 -12.29 9.06 42.05
CA PRO A 50 -12.11 7.62 42.26
C PRO A 50 -13.28 6.82 41.65
N PRO A 51 -13.03 5.61 41.13
CA PRO A 51 -14.08 4.77 40.59
C PRO A 51 -15.12 4.44 41.67
N ALA A 52 -16.40 4.64 41.34
CA ALA A 52 -17.51 4.26 42.19
C ALA A 52 -17.47 2.75 42.44
N GLN A 53 -17.46 2.36 43.71
CA GLN A 53 -17.64 0.96 44.11
C GLN A 53 -19.04 0.51 43.70
N LEU A 54 -19.09 -0.53 42.87
CA LEU A 54 -20.32 -1.27 42.59
C LEU A 54 -20.79 -1.95 43.88
N PRO A 55 -22.08 -1.82 44.26
CA PRO A 55 -22.62 -2.55 45.38
C PRO A 55 -22.66 -4.04 45.05
N GLU A 56 -22.00 -4.84 45.88
CA GLU A 56 -22.21 -6.28 45.95
C GLU A 56 -23.65 -6.55 46.42
N ASN A 57 -24.21 -7.63 45.86
CA ASN A 57 -25.30 -8.44 46.38
C ASN A 57 -26.73 -8.10 45.90
N SER A 58 -27.17 -8.80 44.85
CA SER A 58 -28.59 -9.08 44.58
C SER A 58 -28.72 -10.36 43.74
N THR A 59 -29.15 -11.45 44.36
CA THR A 59 -29.58 -12.71 43.71
C THR A 59 -31.11 -12.69 43.49
N PRO A 60 -31.74 -13.64 42.77
CA PRO A 60 -32.11 -13.51 41.36
C PRO A 60 -33.63 -13.62 41.13
N ALA A 61 -34.16 -13.02 40.06
CA ALA A 61 -35.40 -13.47 39.42
C ALA A 61 -35.61 -12.74 38.08
N GLY A 62 -35.67 -13.48 36.97
CA GLY A 62 -36.08 -12.90 35.69
C GLY A 62 -35.80 -13.84 34.53
N ASN A 63 -36.88 -14.38 33.97
CA ASN A 63 -36.93 -15.30 32.85
C ASN A 63 -36.33 -14.66 31.58
N GLU A 64 -35.04 -14.85 31.31
CA GLU A 64 -34.46 -14.56 30.00
C GLU A 64 -34.42 -15.83 29.17
N THR A 65 -35.10 -15.78 28.04
CA THR A 65 -35.08 -16.82 27.02
C THR A 65 -33.65 -17.00 26.56
N TYR A 66 -33.03 -18.12 26.91
CA TYR A 66 -31.70 -18.51 26.45
C TYR A 66 -31.70 -18.56 24.92
N VAL A 67 -31.19 -17.50 24.28
CA VAL A 67 -30.75 -17.56 22.89
C VAL A 67 -29.45 -18.35 22.93
N ALA A 68 -29.50 -19.58 22.45
CA ALA A 68 -28.31 -20.41 22.36
C ALA A 68 -27.22 -19.61 21.61
N PRO A 69 -25.97 -19.57 22.12
CA PRO A 69 -24.87 -18.94 21.39
C PRO A 69 -24.82 -19.53 19.98
N PRO A 70 -24.61 -18.70 18.94
CA PRO A 70 -24.64 -19.15 17.57
C PRO A 70 -23.76 -20.38 17.41
N ALA A 71 -24.31 -21.41 16.78
CA ALA A 71 -23.62 -22.67 16.53
C ALA A 71 -22.23 -22.38 15.97
N ASN A 72 -21.22 -23.04 16.54
CA ASN A 72 -19.79 -22.98 16.18
C ASN A 72 -19.65 -22.81 14.66
N VAL A 73 -19.44 -21.58 14.19
CA VAL A 73 -19.19 -21.30 12.78
C VAL A 73 -17.88 -22.02 12.46
N PRO A 74 -17.83 -22.90 11.45
CA PRO A 74 -16.60 -23.61 11.14
C PRO A 74 -15.49 -22.59 10.86
N ASP A 75 -14.30 -22.81 11.41
CA ASP A 75 -13.13 -21.92 11.24
C ASP A 75 -12.56 -22.06 9.82
N THR A 76 -13.34 -21.68 8.82
CA THR A 76 -12.91 -21.62 7.43
C THR A 76 -12.48 -20.22 7.09
N CYS A 77 -11.42 -20.09 6.29
CA CYS A 77 -10.98 -18.82 5.76
C CYS A 77 -10.74 -18.94 4.25
N THR A 78 -10.98 -17.86 3.52
CA THR A 78 -10.69 -17.78 2.08
C THR A 78 -9.37 -17.03 1.89
N VAL A 79 -8.44 -17.61 1.15
CA VAL A 79 -7.12 -17.01 0.88
C VAL A 79 -7.08 -16.55 -0.57
N GLY A 80 -6.89 -15.25 -0.79
CA GLY A 80 -6.68 -14.63 -2.09
C GLY A 80 -5.29 -14.01 -2.20
N PHE A 81 -4.79 -13.80 -3.42
CA PHE A 81 -3.50 -13.17 -3.65
C PHE A 81 -3.52 -12.23 -4.87
N GLN A 82 -2.75 -11.15 -4.78
CA GLN A 82 -2.45 -10.25 -5.88
C GLN A 82 -0.95 -9.98 -5.93
N MET A 83 -0.40 -9.99 -7.14
CA MET A 83 0.94 -9.45 -7.39
C MET A 83 0.85 -7.95 -7.64
N ASP A 84 1.64 -7.15 -6.94
CA ASP A 84 1.77 -5.73 -7.23
C ASP A 84 2.80 -5.47 -8.36
N ALA A 85 2.94 -4.21 -8.78
CA ALA A 85 3.89 -3.82 -9.83
C ALA A 85 5.37 -4.03 -9.44
N SER A 86 5.67 -4.28 -8.16
CA SER A 86 7.01 -4.55 -7.64
C SER A 86 7.30 -6.05 -7.49
N ASN A 87 6.41 -6.92 -7.99
CA ASN A 87 6.46 -8.37 -7.80
C ASN A 87 6.35 -8.82 -6.33
N VAL A 88 5.76 -7.99 -5.47
CA VAL A 88 5.41 -8.36 -4.11
C VAL A 88 4.00 -8.94 -4.11
N TYR A 89 3.81 -10.05 -3.38
CA TYR A 89 2.52 -10.71 -3.32
C TYR A 89 1.77 -10.29 -2.07
N LEU A 90 0.66 -9.60 -2.30
CA LEU A 90 -0.31 -9.21 -1.30
C LEU A 90 -1.30 -10.36 -1.13
N VAL A 91 -1.39 -10.91 0.07
CA VAL A 91 -2.29 -11.98 0.45
C VAL A 91 -3.42 -11.39 1.28
N LYS A 92 -4.65 -11.60 0.82
CA LYS A 92 -5.86 -11.28 1.58
C LYS A 92 -6.43 -12.58 2.16
N VAL A 93 -6.86 -12.53 3.41
CA VAL A 93 -7.52 -13.66 4.04
C VAL A 93 -8.83 -13.18 4.65
N ASP A 94 -9.94 -13.69 4.13
CA ASP A 94 -11.28 -13.38 4.62
C ASP A 94 -11.74 -14.49 5.59
N THR A 95 -12.15 -14.09 6.79
CA THR A 95 -12.61 -14.97 7.86
C THR A 95 -13.59 -14.22 8.77
N GLU A 96 -14.63 -14.90 9.24
CA GLU A 96 -15.55 -14.37 10.27
C GLU A 96 -15.10 -14.74 11.70
N SER A 97 -14.07 -15.61 11.82
CA SER A 97 -13.54 -16.05 13.10
C SER A 97 -12.68 -14.97 13.76
N ALA A 98 -12.90 -14.72 15.05
CA ALA A 98 -12.09 -13.81 15.88
C ALA A 98 -10.75 -14.44 16.33
N LYS A 99 -10.45 -15.67 15.90
CA LYS A 99 -9.21 -16.36 16.27
C LYS A 99 -7.98 -15.69 15.63
N PRO A 100 -6.80 -15.80 16.27
CA PRO A 100 -5.58 -15.22 15.71
C PRO A 100 -5.28 -15.88 14.36
N LEU A 101 -5.11 -15.04 13.35
CA LEU A 101 -4.83 -15.43 11.99
C LEU A 101 -3.35 -15.25 11.68
N THR A 102 -2.73 -16.29 11.11
CA THR A 102 -1.35 -16.23 10.60
C THR A 102 -1.31 -16.78 9.18
N VAL A 103 -0.36 -16.29 8.39
CA VAL A 103 -0.19 -16.72 7.00
C VAL A 103 1.24 -17.17 6.79
N ARG A 104 1.41 -18.33 6.15
CA ARG A 104 2.70 -18.85 5.73
C ARG A 104 2.86 -18.66 4.23
N CYS A 105 3.92 -17.96 3.84
CA CYS A 105 4.31 -17.73 2.47
C CYS A 105 4.92 -19.00 1.84
N PRO A 106 5.00 -19.08 0.50
CA PRO A 106 5.53 -20.26 -0.19
C PRO A 106 7.00 -20.56 0.11
N ASN A 107 7.79 -19.52 0.41
CA ASN A 107 9.17 -19.67 0.87
C ASN A 107 9.28 -20.27 2.30
N GLY A 108 8.15 -20.68 2.89
CA GLY A 108 8.06 -21.28 4.21
C GLY A 108 8.08 -20.29 5.37
N LYS A 109 8.34 -19.00 5.13
CA LYS A 109 8.34 -17.95 6.16
C LYS A 109 6.92 -17.49 6.48
N MET A 110 6.72 -16.96 7.69
CA MET A 110 5.46 -16.29 8.03
C MET A 110 5.39 -14.95 7.30
N ALA A 111 4.21 -14.62 6.78
CA ALA A 111 3.93 -13.36 6.12
C ALA A 111 3.91 -12.20 7.13
N GLU A 112 4.33 -11.03 6.68
CA GLU A 112 4.27 -9.80 7.47
C GLU A 112 2.87 -9.18 7.35
N LEU A 113 2.20 -8.90 8.47
CA LEU A 113 0.90 -8.20 8.45
C LEU A 113 1.15 -6.70 8.23
N LYS A 114 0.72 -6.18 7.08
CA LYS A 114 0.71 -4.74 6.76
C LYS A 114 -0.74 -4.27 6.61
N GLY A 115 -1.26 -3.60 7.63
CA GLY A 115 -2.68 -3.22 7.68
C GLY A 115 -3.58 -4.45 7.74
N SER A 116 -4.47 -4.61 6.76
CA SER A 116 -5.37 -5.77 6.62
C SER A 116 -4.84 -6.86 5.67
N LEU A 117 -3.61 -6.70 5.15
CA LEU A 117 -3.01 -7.61 4.18
C LEU A 117 -1.77 -8.30 4.74
N TYR A 118 -1.55 -9.54 4.32
CA TYR A 118 -0.33 -10.30 4.58
C TYR A 118 0.61 -10.19 3.39
N VAL A 119 1.88 -9.90 3.64
CA VAL A 119 2.87 -9.64 2.58
C VAL A 119 3.87 -10.78 2.47
N CYS A 120 4.01 -11.33 1.27
CA CYS A 120 4.99 -12.35 0.92
C CYS A 120 6.02 -11.79 -0.07
N THR A 121 7.28 -11.73 0.36
CA THR A 121 8.38 -11.07 -0.38
C THR A 121 9.10 -11.98 -1.38
N GLN A 122 8.84 -13.29 -1.36
CA GLN A 122 9.38 -14.26 -2.32
C GLN A 122 8.40 -15.41 -2.48
N LEU A 123 8.15 -15.81 -3.72
CA LEU A 123 7.42 -17.04 -4.00
C LEU A 123 8.32 -18.08 -4.63
N ASP A 124 8.27 -19.24 -4.02
CA ASP A 124 8.38 -20.48 -4.75
C ASP A 124 6.99 -20.77 -5.35
N ILE A 125 6.84 -20.66 -6.67
CA ILE A 125 5.55 -20.83 -7.36
C ILE A 125 4.97 -22.25 -7.23
N ASP A 126 5.77 -23.22 -6.80
CA ASP A 126 5.32 -24.59 -6.59
C ASP A 126 4.74 -24.81 -5.18
N SER A 127 4.85 -23.81 -4.29
CA SER A 127 4.37 -23.90 -2.91
C SER A 127 3.15 -22.97 -2.66
N PRO A 128 2.12 -23.43 -1.94
CA PRO A 128 0.94 -22.61 -1.65
C PRO A 128 1.19 -21.58 -0.55
N VAL A 129 0.40 -20.50 -0.57
CA VAL A 129 0.14 -19.69 0.62
C VAL A 129 -0.85 -20.44 1.49
N VAL A 130 -0.57 -20.55 2.79
CA VAL A 130 -1.43 -21.25 3.74
C VAL A 130 -1.79 -20.32 4.89
N ALA A 131 -3.09 -20.21 5.18
CA ALA A 131 -3.60 -19.44 6.30
C ALA A 131 -3.99 -20.36 7.46
N TYR A 132 -3.70 -19.91 8.68
CA TYR A 132 -3.96 -20.65 9.91
C TYR A 132 -4.77 -19.80 10.89
N LEU A 133 -5.89 -20.33 11.37
CA LEU A 133 -6.70 -19.76 12.45
C LEU A 133 -6.44 -20.53 13.74
N GLY A 134 -5.94 -19.86 14.77
CA GLY A 134 -5.65 -20.50 16.06
C GLY A 134 -4.63 -21.64 15.96
N GLY A 135 -3.75 -21.60 14.95
CA GLY A 135 -2.74 -22.63 14.68
C GLY A 135 -3.19 -23.77 13.76
N SER A 136 -4.48 -23.83 13.39
CA SER A 136 -5.00 -24.83 12.45
C SER A 136 -5.14 -24.24 11.06
N GLU A 137 -4.77 -24.99 10.02
CA GLU A 137 -4.96 -24.58 8.62
C GLU A 137 -6.45 -24.33 8.36
N CYS A 138 -6.81 -23.11 7.97
CA CYS A 138 -8.19 -22.71 7.68
C CYS A 138 -8.46 -22.51 6.19
N GLY A 139 -7.40 -22.36 5.39
CA GLY A 139 -7.49 -22.05 3.98
C GLY A 139 -6.11 -22.06 3.31
N ARG A 140 -6.09 -22.34 2.01
CA ARG A 140 -4.87 -22.38 1.21
C ARG A 140 -5.12 -21.87 -0.20
N ALA A 141 -4.12 -21.20 -0.76
CA ALA A 141 -4.13 -20.74 -2.13
C ALA A 141 -2.80 -21.10 -2.80
N SER A 142 -2.86 -21.97 -3.80
CA SER A 142 -1.69 -22.29 -4.62
C SER A 142 -1.52 -21.25 -5.72
N PHE A 143 -0.26 -20.97 -6.10
CA PHE A 143 0.08 -20.36 -7.39
C PHE A 143 -0.14 -21.39 -8.49
N GLN A 144 -1.35 -21.92 -8.59
CA GLN A 144 -1.72 -22.48 -9.87
C GLN A 144 -1.69 -21.32 -10.86
N ARG A 145 -1.11 -21.58 -12.02
CA ARG A 145 -1.27 -20.85 -13.27
C ARG A 145 -2.76 -20.85 -13.70
N SER A 146 -3.71 -20.77 -12.77
CA SER A 146 -5.15 -20.93 -12.92
C SER A 146 -5.81 -19.73 -13.62
N ALA A 147 -5.02 -18.72 -14.00
CA ALA A 147 -5.39 -17.83 -15.10
C ALA A 147 -5.34 -18.52 -16.49
N TYR A 148 -4.76 -19.73 -16.61
CA TYR A 148 -4.52 -20.40 -17.90
C TYR A 148 -5.09 -21.82 -18.05
N GLU A 149 -5.30 -22.59 -16.98
CA GLU A 149 -5.93 -23.92 -17.12
C GLU A 149 -7.43 -23.91 -16.83
N LYS A 150 -8.12 -23.34 -17.80
CA LYS A 150 -9.58 -23.40 -17.92
C LYS A 150 -9.95 -24.85 -18.31
N LYS A 151 -10.90 -25.50 -17.62
CA LYS A 151 -11.53 -26.80 -18.01
C LYS A 151 -12.98 -26.57 -18.44
N GLY A 152 -13.41 -27.15 -19.57
CA GLY A 152 -14.81 -27.14 -20.08
C GLY A 152 -15.11 -26.22 -21.28
N SER A 153 -15.24 -26.75 -22.49
CA SER A 153 -15.25 -26.09 -23.82
C SER A 153 -16.44 -25.18 -24.23
N SER A 154 -16.80 -24.17 -23.42
CA SER A 154 -17.75 -23.08 -23.82
C SER A 154 -17.39 -21.72 -23.20
N LYS A 155 -16.09 -21.49 -22.99
CA LYS A 155 -15.59 -20.72 -21.85
C LYS A 155 -15.71 -19.21 -22.00
N ILE A 156 -16.77 -18.65 -21.42
CA ILE A 156 -16.84 -17.24 -20.99
C ILE A 156 -15.48 -16.83 -20.42
N TYR A 157 -14.76 -15.93 -21.10
CA TYR A 157 -13.51 -15.32 -20.63
C TYR A 157 -13.81 -14.00 -19.97
N CYS A 158 -13.07 -13.71 -18.92
CA CYS A 158 -13.18 -12.52 -18.12
C CYS A 158 -11.82 -12.27 -17.49
N THR A 159 -11.27 -11.10 -17.73
CA THR A 159 -10.05 -10.62 -17.06
C THR A 159 -10.21 -9.15 -16.75
N MET A 160 -9.58 -8.73 -15.67
CA MET A 160 -9.63 -7.37 -15.19
C MET A 160 -8.23 -6.82 -14.94
N SER A 161 -8.04 -5.55 -15.23
CA SER A 161 -6.84 -4.79 -14.90
C SER A 161 -7.21 -3.46 -14.26
N LEU A 162 -6.34 -2.99 -13.36
CA LEU A 162 -6.42 -1.68 -12.75
C LEU A 162 -5.26 -0.84 -13.30
N SER A 163 -5.54 0.39 -13.76
CA SER A 163 -4.48 1.34 -14.15
C SER A 163 -3.53 1.64 -12.98
N HIS A 164 -4.09 1.76 -11.77
CA HIS A 164 -3.36 1.94 -10.53
C HIS A 164 -3.92 0.99 -9.47
N THR A 165 -3.07 0.16 -8.89
CA THR A 165 -3.41 -0.73 -7.76
C THR A 165 -3.19 -0.06 -6.41
N ARG A 166 -2.69 1.19 -6.42
CA ARG A 166 -2.33 2.01 -5.27
C ARG A 166 -2.66 3.45 -5.59
N ILE A 167 -3.50 4.09 -4.78
CA ILE A 167 -3.97 5.47 -4.98
C ILE A 167 -4.18 6.17 -3.63
N THR A 168 -4.29 7.49 -3.64
CA THR A 168 -4.70 8.29 -2.48
C THR A 168 -6.22 8.37 -2.41
N ALA A 169 -6.76 8.51 -1.21
CA ALA A 169 -8.18 8.73 -0.98
C ALA A 169 -8.67 9.95 -1.79
N GLY A 170 -9.67 9.71 -2.64
CA GLY A 170 -10.23 10.71 -3.53
C GLY A 170 -9.66 10.68 -4.96
N GLU A 171 -8.58 9.95 -5.20
CA GLU A 171 -8.07 9.67 -6.54
C GLU A 171 -8.90 8.57 -7.24
N THR A 172 -8.60 8.40 -8.52
CA THR A 172 -9.30 7.46 -9.39
C THR A 172 -8.35 6.42 -9.98
N SER A 173 -8.84 5.19 -10.10
CA SER A 173 -8.20 4.14 -10.90
C SER A 173 -9.15 3.70 -12.00
N GLU A 174 -8.66 3.62 -13.23
CA GLU A 174 -9.38 2.97 -14.33
C GLU A 174 -9.40 1.46 -14.12
N VAL A 175 -10.61 0.90 -14.04
CA VAL A 175 -10.92 -0.53 -14.06
C VAL A 175 -11.22 -0.91 -15.51
N THR A 176 -10.40 -1.78 -16.09
CA THR A 176 -10.62 -2.33 -17.43
C THR A 176 -10.99 -3.79 -17.31
N ILE A 177 -12.09 -4.22 -17.93
CA ILE A 177 -12.56 -5.59 -17.94
C ILE A 177 -12.69 -6.05 -19.39
N GLN A 178 -12.02 -7.15 -19.72
CA GLN A 178 -12.15 -7.81 -21.00
C GLN A 178 -12.99 -9.07 -20.81
N THR A 179 -14.10 -9.18 -21.54
CA THR A 179 -14.96 -10.37 -21.54
C THR A 179 -15.09 -10.98 -22.93
N SER A 180 -15.19 -12.30 -23.02
CA SER A 180 -15.53 -13.03 -24.26
C SER A 180 -16.57 -14.09 -23.97
N THR A 181 -17.81 -13.89 -24.39
CA THR A 181 -18.93 -14.78 -24.07
C THR A 181 -19.50 -15.53 -25.28
N GLY A 182 -18.88 -15.39 -26.45
CA GLY A 182 -19.45 -15.89 -27.70
C GLY A 182 -20.77 -15.18 -28.01
N ASP A 183 -21.76 -15.90 -28.52
CA ASP A 183 -23.07 -15.31 -28.83
C ASP A 183 -24.00 -15.20 -27.61
N LYS A 184 -23.57 -15.65 -26.42
CA LYS A 184 -24.37 -15.60 -25.20
C LYS A 184 -24.38 -14.18 -24.63
N GLU A 185 -25.56 -13.60 -24.46
CA GLU A 185 -25.75 -12.42 -23.62
C GLU A 185 -25.53 -12.80 -22.14
N VAL A 186 -24.66 -12.06 -21.47
CA VAL A 186 -24.36 -12.20 -20.05
C VAL A 186 -24.49 -10.86 -19.34
N THR A 187 -24.64 -10.90 -18.02
CA THR A 187 -24.61 -9.71 -17.17
C THR A 187 -23.24 -9.60 -16.49
N LEU A 188 -22.46 -8.59 -16.87
CA LEU A 188 -21.22 -8.21 -16.21
C LEU A 188 -21.54 -7.22 -15.07
N THR A 189 -21.11 -7.56 -13.86
CA THR A 189 -21.23 -6.70 -12.68
C THR A 189 -19.86 -6.50 -12.06
N TYR A 190 -19.48 -5.26 -11.72
CA TYR A 190 -18.21 -5.00 -11.04
C TYR A 190 -18.28 -3.84 -10.05
N ASN A 191 -17.45 -3.90 -9.02
CA ASN A 191 -17.35 -2.85 -8.01
C ASN A 191 -16.47 -1.69 -8.50
N CYS A 192 -16.81 -0.47 -8.13
CA CYS A 192 -16.17 0.75 -8.61
C CYS A 192 -16.15 1.79 -7.47
N GLY A 193 -15.38 1.49 -6.42
CA GLY A 193 -15.43 2.24 -5.17
C GLY A 193 -16.68 1.90 -4.35
N ASN A 194 -17.50 2.90 -4.06
CA ASN A 194 -18.76 2.72 -3.31
C ASN A 194 -19.95 2.36 -4.22
N GLU A 195 -19.72 2.24 -5.53
CA GLU A 195 -20.76 1.94 -6.52
C GLU A 195 -20.52 0.58 -7.15
N THR A 196 -21.61 -0.06 -7.56
CA THR A 196 -21.58 -1.27 -8.39
C THR A 196 -22.07 -0.91 -9.78
N LYS A 197 -21.33 -1.30 -10.81
CA LYS A 197 -21.70 -1.13 -12.22
C LYS A 197 -22.18 -2.46 -12.78
N THR A 198 -23.30 -2.44 -13.51
CA THR A 198 -23.93 -3.62 -14.09
C THR A 198 -24.27 -3.36 -15.55
N GLN A 199 -23.92 -4.28 -16.45
CA GLN A 199 -24.10 -4.13 -17.88
C GLN A 199 -24.36 -5.48 -18.57
N LYS A 200 -25.21 -5.48 -19.59
CA LYS A 200 -25.41 -6.64 -20.46
C LYS A 200 -24.44 -6.64 -21.63
N ARG A 201 -23.82 -7.78 -21.93
CA ARG A 201 -22.77 -7.90 -22.96
C ARG A 201 -22.89 -9.23 -23.70
N ALA A 202 -22.51 -9.25 -24.97
CA ALA A 202 -22.33 -10.45 -25.79
C ALA A 202 -21.08 -10.25 -26.66
N GLY A 203 -20.42 -11.35 -27.06
CA GLY A 203 -19.22 -11.32 -27.90
C GLY A 203 -17.95 -11.04 -27.11
N LEU A 204 -16.95 -10.49 -27.81
CA LEU A 204 -15.68 -10.03 -27.24
C LEU A 204 -15.78 -8.51 -27.00
N VAL A 205 -15.75 -8.10 -25.74
CA VAL A 205 -15.90 -6.68 -25.34
C VAL A 205 -14.84 -6.31 -24.32
N THR A 206 -14.28 -5.12 -24.47
CA THR A 206 -13.47 -4.46 -23.44
C THR A 206 -14.26 -3.27 -22.91
N ASP A 207 -14.51 -3.23 -21.60
CA ASP A 207 -15.13 -2.11 -20.90
C ASP A 207 -14.08 -1.44 -20.01
N GLY A 208 -14.07 -0.11 -20.00
CA GLY A 208 -13.19 0.70 -19.17
C GLY A 208 -14.03 1.67 -18.35
N SER A 209 -13.78 1.74 -17.04
CA SER A 209 -14.47 2.66 -16.15
C SER A 209 -13.49 3.32 -15.20
N ILE A 210 -13.56 4.64 -15.11
CA ILE A 210 -12.86 5.40 -14.07
C ILE A 210 -13.62 5.21 -12.76
N CYS A 211 -12.94 4.65 -11.74
CA CYS A 211 -13.50 4.35 -10.43
C CYS A 211 -12.82 5.20 -9.37
N LYS A 212 -13.63 5.85 -8.51
CA LYS A 212 -13.14 6.71 -7.43
C LYS A 212 -13.25 5.98 -6.10
N PHE A 213 -12.14 5.97 -5.34
CA PHE A 213 -12.10 5.38 -4.01
C PHE A 213 -11.79 6.47 -3.00
N SER A 214 -12.75 6.80 -2.15
CA SER A 214 -12.69 8.02 -1.32
C SER A 214 -12.30 7.77 0.13
N THR A 215 -12.29 6.50 0.57
CA THR A 215 -11.99 6.14 1.95
C THR A 215 -10.68 5.35 1.96
N PRO A 216 -9.73 5.65 2.86
CA PRO A 216 -8.51 4.86 3.00
C PRO A 216 -8.83 3.42 3.39
N GLY A 217 -8.09 2.47 2.84
CA GLY A 217 -8.26 1.04 3.10
C GLY A 217 -7.87 0.17 1.91
N THR A 218 -8.04 -1.13 2.10
CA THR A 218 -7.84 -2.13 1.06
C THR A 218 -9.19 -2.55 0.52
N TYR A 219 -9.38 -2.43 -0.80
CA TYR A 219 -10.61 -2.78 -1.48
C TYR A 219 -10.39 -3.95 -2.42
N GLU A 220 -11.36 -4.84 -2.49
CA GLU A 220 -11.45 -5.86 -3.52
C GLU A 220 -12.40 -5.38 -4.62
N VAL A 221 -11.84 -5.18 -5.80
CA VAL A 221 -12.57 -4.93 -7.04
C VAL A 221 -12.85 -6.29 -7.64
N ASP A 222 -14.11 -6.71 -7.64
CA ASP A 222 -14.55 -7.96 -8.25
C ASP A 222 -15.21 -7.68 -9.60
N ALA A 223 -14.96 -8.55 -10.57
CA ALA A 223 -15.76 -8.67 -11.79
C ALA A 223 -16.56 -9.98 -11.72
N LYS A 224 -17.87 -9.90 -11.94
CA LYS A 224 -18.81 -11.02 -11.88
C LYS A 224 -19.54 -11.15 -13.21
N ILE A 225 -19.66 -12.38 -13.72
CA ILE A 225 -20.51 -12.69 -14.87
C ILE A 225 -21.68 -13.56 -14.41
N ASP A 226 -22.90 -13.12 -14.70
CA ASP A 226 -24.14 -13.79 -14.30
C ASP A 226 -24.20 -14.08 -12.78
N GLY A 227 -23.55 -13.23 -11.97
CA GLY A 227 -23.47 -13.35 -10.51
C GLY A 227 -22.24 -14.10 -9.98
N GLU A 228 -21.50 -14.81 -10.83
CA GLU A 228 -20.29 -15.55 -10.43
C GLU A 228 -19.03 -14.72 -10.64
N THR A 229 -18.15 -14.63 -9.62
CA THR A 229 -16.87 -13.92 -9.72
C THR A 229 -15.98 -14.59 -10.76
N CYS A 230 -15.56 -13.81 -11.75
CA CYS A 230 -14.75 -14.27 -12.87
C CYS A 230 -13.31 -13.73 -12.83
N ASP A 231 -13.08 -12.56 -12.22
CA ASP A 231 -11.75 -12.07 -11.85
C ASP A 231 -11.88 -11.12 -10.64
N SER A 232 -10.80 -10.96 -9.88
CA SER A 232 -10.70 -10.05 -8.75
C SER A 232 -9.33 -9.37 -8.74
N LYS A 233 -9.30 -8.12 -8.28
CA LYS A 233 -8.10 -7.30 -8.08
C LYS A 233 -8.26 -6.48 -6.81
N VAL A 234 -7.21 -6.42 -6.02
CA VAL A 234 -7.04 -5.57 -4.85
C VAL A 234 -6.53 -4.19 -5.26
N ILE A 235 -7.13 -3.15 -4.69
CA ILE A 235 -6.61 -1.78 -4.72
C ILE A 235 -6.41 -1.27 -3.30
N GLU A 236 -5.25 -0.66 -3.06
CA GLU A 236 -4.92 -0.04 -1.78
C GLU A 236 -5.10 1.47 -1.89
N VAL A 237 -5.85 2.04 -0.94
CA VAL A 237 -6.22 3.46 -0.91
C VAL A 237 -5.61 4.08 0.33
N PHE A 238 -4.73 5.06 0.14
CA PHE A 238 -4.00 5.71 1.23
C PHE A 238 -4.69 6.97 1.70
N ALA A 239 -4.49 7.33 2.97
CA ALA A 239 -4.91 8.64 3.45
C ALA A 239 -4.10 9.76 2.80
N ASN A 240 -2.81 9.51 2.56
CA ASN A 240 -1.87 10.46 1.98
C ASN A 240 -1.14 9.84 0.79
N ALA A 241 -0.77 10.67 -0.18
CA ALA A 241 -0.02 10.22 -1.37
C ALA A 241 1.33 9.61 -1.00
N HIS A 242 1.97 10.16 0.03
CA HIS A 242 3.24 9.69 0.57
C HIS A 242 3.12 9.47 2.07
N GLU A 243 3.78 8.43 2.57
CA GLU A 243 3.94 8.21 4.01
C GLU A 243 5.36 7.70 4.28
N CYS A 244 6.02 8.26 5.29
CA CYS A 244 7.28 7.72 5.79
C CYS A 244 7.37 7.83 7.31
N PHE A 245 8.06 6.87 7.92
CA PHE A 245 8.22 6.79 9.37
C PHE A 245 9.49 6.05 9.78
N VAL A 246 10.10 6.48 10.89
CA VAL A 246 11.14 5.73 11.60
C VAL A 246 10.47 4.65 12.46
N LEU A 247 10.75 3.38 12.17
CA LEU A 247 10.12 2.21 12.79
C LEU A 247 10.76 1.79 14.11
N GLN A 248 12.09 1.83 14.14
CA GLN A 248 12.89 1.36 15.27
C GLN A 248 14.25 2.05 15.21
N ASP A 249 14.71 2.57 16.34
CA ASP A 249 16.06 3.07 16.54
C ASP A 249 16.80 2.25 17.59
N THR A 250 18.08 2.02 17.34
CA THR A 250 18.98 1.34 18.27
C THR A 250 20.30 2.09 18.35
N PHE A 251 20.76 2.32 19.58
CA PHE A 251 22.07 2.87 19.86
C PHE A 251 22.98 1.77 20.42
N GLY A 252 24.21 1.69 19.91
CA GLY A 252 25.22 0.78 20.42
C GLY A 252 26.63 1.36 20.33
N PHE A 253 27.49 0.97 21.28
CA PHE A 253 28.92 1.17 21.19
C PHE A 253 29.59 -0.12 20.71
N ALA A 254 30.15 -0.09 19.51
CA ALA A 254 30.85 -1.24 18.95
C ALA A 254 32.28 -1.30 19.50
N LYS A 255 32.53 -2.21 20.45
CA LYS A 255 33.87 -2.43 21.04
C LYS A 255 34.90 -2.92 20.01
N LEU A 256 34.47 -3.63 18.97
CA LEU A 256 35.30 -3.99 17.82
C LEU A 256 35.43 -2.79 16.88
N GLY A 257 36.27 -1.82 17.24
CA GLY A 257 36.56 -0.65 16.40
C GLY A 257 36.44 0.71 17.06
N SER A 258 36.12 0.77 18.37
CA SER A 258 35.99 2.03 19.13
C SER A 258 35.07 3.05 18.46
N SER A 259 33.95 2.59 17.89
CA SER A 259 33.01 3.45 17.17
C SER A 259 31.64 3.47 17.82
N TYR A 260 31.06 4.66 17.93
CA TYR A 260 29.65 4.88 18.23
C TYR A 260 28.83 4.59 16.97
N VAL A 261 27.79 3.76 17.11
CA VAL A 261 26.93 3.36 15.99
C VAL A 261 25.47 3.58 16.37
N TYR A 262 24.78 4.36 15.56
CA TYR A 262 23.34 4.59 15.65
C TYR A 262 22.71 3.99 14.40
N THR A 263 21.78 3.07 14.58
CA THR A 263 21.04 2.47 13.47
C THR A 263 19.56 2.70 13.65
N ALA A 264 18.85 2.93 12.55
CA ALA A 264 17.40 2.95 12.54
C ALA A 264 16.84 2.27 11.31
N ARG A 265 15.59 1.81 11.40
CA ARG A 265 14.82 1.35 10.25
C ARG A 265 13.86 2.43 9.83
N VAL A 266 13.89 2.80 8.56
CA VAL A 266 13.01 3.78 7.94
C VAL A 266 12.12 3.03 6.98
N ALA A 267 10.82 3.24 7.10
CA ALA A 267 9.86 2.81 6.10
C ALA A 267 9.34 4.01 5.32
N GLY A 268 9.12 3.81 4.03
CA GLY A 268 8.58 4.83 3.14
C GLY A 268 7.76 4.20 2.03
N ARG A 269 6.67 4.87 1.66
CA ARG A 269 5.77 4.42 0.60
C ARG A 269 5.23 5.59 -0.20
N GLY A 270 4.89 5.31 -1.46
CA GLY A 270 4.31 6.31 -2.37
C GLY A 270 5.34 7.25 -3.01
N TYR A 271 6.62 7.08 -2.71
CA TYR A 271 7.69 7.90 -3.26
C TYR A 271 8.11 7.48 -4.66
N ASN A 272 8.48 8.46 -5.46
CA ASN A 272 9.11 8.29 -6.76
C ASN A 272 10.54 7.76 -6.57
N GLY A 273 11.04 6.94 -7.50
CA GLY A 273 12.44 6.51 -7.50
C GLY A 273 13.48 7.64 -7.53
N GLN A 274 13.13 8.84 -7.99
CA GLN A 274 13.95 10.05 -7.99
C GLN A 274 13.92 10.81 -6.65
N ASP A 275 13.00 10.49 -5.73
CA ASP A 275 13.03 11.05 -4.39
C ASP A 275 14.25 10.53 -3.64
N GLU A 276 14.74 11.32 -2.68
CA GLU A 276 15.88 10.95 -1.84
C GLU A 276 15.43 10.72 -0.41
N LEU A 277 15.81 9.57 0.16
CA LEU A 277 15.91 9.39 1.60
C LEU A 277 17.13 10.18 2.09
N ARG A 278 16.90 11.17 2.95
CA ARG A 278 17.94 12.07 3.47
C ARG A 278 17.99 12.02 4.98
N TYR A 279 19.19 11.90 5.51
CA TYR A 279 19.47 11.96 6.95
C TYR A 279 20.87 12.56 7.18
N ARG A 280 21.08 13.20 8.33
CA ARG A 280 22.35 13.83 8.67
C ARG A 280 23.01 13.13 9.84
N CYS A 281 24.26 12.72 9.66
CA CYS A 281 25.08 12.12 10.71
C CYS A 281 26.32 13.01 10.92
N TYR A 282 26.58 13.47 12.14
CA TYR A 282 27.82 14.19 12.48
C TYR A 282 28.11 15.37 11.54
N GLY A 283 27.08 16.16 11.20
CA GLY A 283 27.19 17.28 10.25
C GLY A 283 27.25 16.91 8.76
N SER A 284 27.43 15.63 8.43
CA SER A 284 27.44 15.12 7.04
C SER A 284 26.06 14.62 6.63
N GLN A 285 25.56 15.07 5.49
CA GLN A 285 24.28 14.63 4.96
C GLN A 285 24.46 13.43 4.02
N THR A 286 23.68 12.38 4.23
CA THR A 286 23.56 11.24 3.34
C THR A 286 22.26 11.35 2.56
N ASN A 287 22.35 11.14 1.24
CA ASN A 287 21.20 11.07 0.35
C ASN A 287 21.21 9.70 -0.35
N VAL A 288 20.10 8.98 -0.28
CA VAL A 288 19.91 7.70 -0.96
C VAL A 288 18.69 7.84 -1.87
N LEU A 289 18.88 7.67 -3.18
CA LEU A 289 17.76 7.63 -4.12
C LEU A 289 16.82 6.46 -3.77
N VAL A 290 15.52 6.72 -3.74
CA VAL A 290 14.50 5.71 -3.45
C VAL A 290 14.58 4.56 -4.46
N SER A 291 14.92 4.83 -5.73
CA SER A 291 15.13 3.78 -6.74
C SER A 291 16.30 2.82 -6.44
N ALA A 292 17.23 3.24 -5.59
CA ALA A 292 18.36 2.40 -5.16
C ALA A 292 17.99 1.50 -3.95
N ILE A 293 16.81 1.72 -3.33
CA ILE A 293 16.33 0.94 -2.21
C ILE A 293 15.54 -0.27 -2.73
N PRO A 294 15.82 -1.49 -2.24
CA PRO A 294 15.00 -2.67 -2.58
C PRO A 294 13.52 -2.43 -2.27
N ASN A 295 12.64 -2.82 -3.21
CA ASN A 295 11.20 -2.58 -3.12
C ASN A 295 10.84 -1.09 -3.03
N SER A 296 11.46 -0.25 -3.86
CA SER A 296 11.41 1.23 -3.80
C SER A 296 10.01 1.86 -3.71
N ALA A 297 8.94 1.18 -4.14
CA ALA A 297 7.57 1.68 -4.03
C ALA A 297 6.98 1.58 -2.60
N ASP A 298 7.44 0.60 -1.81
CA ASP A 298 7.08 0.38 -0.39
C ASP A 298 8.30 -0.26 0.28
N PHE A 299 9.20 0.60 0.74
CA PHE A 299 10.51 0.19 1.21
C PHE A 299 10.58 0.21 2.73
N THR A 300 11.40 -0.70 3.26
CA THR A 300 11.95 -0.59 4.61
C THR A 300 13.46 -0.74 4.49
N THR A 301 14.21 0.30 4.84
CA THR A 301 15.67 0.31 4.75
C THR A 301 16.30 0.66 6.08
N GLY A 302 17.53 0.17 6.30
CA GLY A 302 18.34 0.55 7.44
C GLY A 302 19.14 1.80 7.13
N ILE A 303 19.22 2.72 8.09
CA ILE A 303 20.18 3.83 8.09
C ILE A 303 21.16 3.63 9.24
N GLU A 304 22.41 4.03 9.03
CA GLU A 304 23.48 3.92 10.00
C GLU A 304 24.26 5.24 10.07
N CYS A 305 24.49 5.72 11.28
CA CYS A 305 25.44 6.79 11.59
C CYS A 305 26.57 6.21 12.45
N ARG A 306 27.82 6.37 12.00
CA ARG A 306 29.01 5.86 12.68
C ARG A 306 30.04 6.96 12.90
N SER A 307 30.65 7.01 14.08
CA SER A 307 31.82 7.86 14.36
C SER A 307 32.80 7.19 15.31
N ILE A 308 34.09 7.47 15.09
CA ILE A 308 35.21 7.10 15.98
C ILE A 308 35.64 8.25 16.89
N GLU A 309 35.17 9.47 16.64
CA GLU A 309 35.59 10.68 17.36
C GLU A 309 34.79 10.90 18.65
N GLY A 310 33.58 10.34 18.73
CA GLY A 310 32.72 10.48 19.90
C GLY A 310 31.25 10.17 19.63
N PRO A 311 30.39 10.24 20.67
CA PRO A 311 28.94 10.19 20.50
C PRO A 311 28.46 11.36 19.63
N MET A 312 27.27 11.24 19.06
CA MET A 312 26.75 12.29 18.18
C MET A 312 26.48 13.57 18.97
N PRO A 313 26.91 14.75 18.47
CA PRO A 313 26.69 16.02 19.17
C PRO A 313 25.23 16.49 19.12
N GLU A 314 24.46 15.97 18.16
CA GLU A 314 23.04 16.26 17.99
C GLU A 314 22.21 15.27 18.81
N ASN A 315 21.16 15.76 19.49
CA ASN A 315 20.26 14.92 20.30
C ASN A 315 19.32 14.06 19.44
N SER A 316 19.28 14.28 18.13
CA SER A 316 18.44 13.53 17.22
C SER A 316 18.92 13.62 15.78
N VAL A 317 18.73 12.55 15.00
CA VAL A 317 18.92 12.55 13.55
C VAL A 317 17.57 12.65 12.86
N THR A 318 17.29 13.76 12.19
CA THR A 318 16.08 13.89 11.37
C THR A 318 16.21 13.09 10.08
N VAL A 319 15.14 12.36 9.74
CA VAL A 319 15.04 11.55 8.54
C VAL A 319 13.93 12.11 7.66
N THR A 320 14.20 12.28 6.38
CA THR A 320 13.22 12.78 5.40
C THR A 320 13.24 11.94 4.14
N VAL A 321 12.14 11.87 3.41
CA VAL A 321 12.08 11.30 2.05
C VAL A 321 11.41 12.32 1.14
N GLY A 322 12.09 12.74 0.07
CA GLY A 322 11.65 13.90 -0.69
C GLY A 322 11.50 15.09 0.26
N ASN A 323 10.34 15.75 0.27
CA ASN A 323 10.06 16.87 1.19
C ASN A 323 9.40 16.45 2.51
N ASP A 324 9.12 15.17 2.71
CA ASP A 324 8.36 14.68 3.86
C ASP A 324 9.27 14.33 5.03
N ASN A 325 8.84 14.69 6.25
CA ASN A 325 9.54 14.35 7.48
C ASN A 325 9.08 12.99 8.00
N CYS A 326 10.01 12.03 8.07
CA CYS A 326 9.76 10.66 8.50
C CYS A 326 9.93 10.46 10.01
N GLY A 327 10.30 11.53 10.74
CA GLY A 327 10.59 11.49 12.16
C GLY A 327 12.06 11.69 12.44
N SER A 328 12.49 11.29 13.64
CA SER A 328 13.87 11.45 14.07
C SER A 328 14.32 10.29 14.95
N ILE A 329 15.58 9.91 14.81
CA ILE A 329 16.25 8.92 15.65
C ILE A 329 16.63 9.61 16.95
N ALA A 330 16.28 9.07 18.11
CA ALA A 330 16.72 9.64 19.38
C ALA A 330 18.20 9.26 19.62
N VAL A 331 19.04 10.26 19.87
CA VAL A 331 20.45 10.04 20.24
C VAL A 331 20.56 10.25 21.74
N PRO A 332 20.93 9.22 22.54
CA PRO A 332 21.23 9.43 23.94
C PRO A 332 22.29 10.52 24.11
N ALA A 333 22.00 11.47 25.00
CA ALA A 333 22.89 12.59 25.30
C ALA A 333 24.27 12.07 25.72
N ALA A 334 25.33 12.72 25.24
CA ALA A 334 26.68 12.47 25.71
C ALA A 334 26.74 12.73 27.23
N GLN A 335 26.99 11.68 28.02
CA GLN A 335 27.26 11.77 29.46
C GLN A 335 28.74 12.07 29.70
#